data_AF-A0A962RJQ9-F1
#
_entry.id   AF-A0A962RJQ9-F1
#
_cell.length_a   1.000
_cell.length_b   1.000
_cell.length_c   1.000
_cell.angle_alpha   90.00
_cell.angle_beta   90.00
_cell.angle_gamma   90.00
#
_symmetry.space_group_name_H-M   'P 1'
#
loop_
_entity.id
_entity.type
_entity.pdbx_description
1 polymer ?
#
loop_
_entity_poly.entity_id
_entity_poly.type
_entity_poly.pdbx_seq_one_letter_code
_entity_poly.pdbx_strand_id
1 'polypeptide(L)'
;MCFGGGGGGGDPAAFAREQEARRQAQIAQATAAIEQQFAPGAREQAYAQYANDVLSRNMMRLSEDKQRADRELKFALARSGLAGGSAQADSAQQLGQNYDENVLRANQYAQEQAANLRRQDQTAKSNLLNQAYGGLDATTAARLAQSGLQNNLQLAQNQNNLASLGDLLANVALAQHQGAAAAGQGDARRILADEDKFGTYIPATGGSGYSGRSTRIG
;
A
#
# COMPACT_ATOMS: atom_id res chain seq x y z
N MET A 1 57.75 39.89 -58.43
CA MET A 1 58.14 38.79 -57.52
C MET A 1 57.01 38.62 -56.52
N CYS A 2 56.39 37.44 -56.53
CA CYS A 2 55.38 36.99 -55.57
C CYS A 2 56.06 36.70 -54.23
N PHE A 3 55.45 37.08 -53.10
CA PHE A 3 55.39 36.26 -51.88
C PHE A 3 54.19 36.70 -51.05
N GLY A 4 53.07 36.03 -51.27
CA GLY A 4 52.00 35.94 -50.28
C GLY A 4 52.39 34.95 -49.18
N GLY A 5 52.07 35.30 -47.95
CA GLY A 5 51.88 34.39 -46.82
C GLY A 5 50.72 34.99 -46.01
N GLY A 6 49.57 34.35 -45.84
CA GLY A 6 49.36 32.92 -45.65
C GLY A 6 49.43 32.63 -44.15
N GLY A 7 48.38 33.01 -43.42
CA GLY A 7 48.29 32.82 -41.97
C GLY A 7 46.82 32.79 -41.56
N GLY A 8 46.12 31.72 -41.93
CA GLY A 8 44.74 31.45 -41.54
C GLY A 8 44.65 31.19 -40.04
N GLY A 9 44.47 32.25 -39.25
CA GLY A 9 44.00 32.14 -37.88
C GLY A 9 42.50 31.88 -37.90
N GLY A 10 42.09 30.63 -37.77
CA GLY A 10 40.68 30.29 -37.56
C GLY A 10 40.17 31.02 -36.32
N ASP A 11 39.12 31.81 -36.49
CA ASP A 11 38.55 32.68 -35.46
C ASP A 11 38.23 31.86 -34.19
N PRO A 12 38.94 32.06 -33.06
CA PRO A 12 38.77 31.22 -31.86
C PRO A 12 37.34 31.30 -31.31
N ALA A 13 36.62 32.39 -31.60
CA ALA A 13 35.21 32.52 -31.29
C ALA A 13 34.33 31.60 -32.14
N ALA A 14 34.69 31.33 -33.40
CA ALA A 14 33.96 30.40 -34.25
C ALA A 14 34.16 28.94 -33.80
N PHE A 15 35.39 28.56 -33.44
CA PHE A 15 35.68 27.24 -32.91
C PHE A 15 34.98 26.97 -31.57
N ALA A 16 34.91 27.97 -30.68
CA ALA A 16 34.18 27.87 -29.42
C ALA A 16 32.66 27.69 -29.63
N ARG A 17 32.06 28.44 -30.56
CA ARG A 17 30.64 28.28 -30.92
C ARG A 17 30.33 26.90 -31.49
N GLU A 18 31.21 26.36 -32.31
CA GLU A 18 31.01 25.04 -32.92
C GLU A 18 31.09 23.91 -31.88
N GLN A 19 32.01 24.00 -30.92
CA GLN A 19 32.08 23.05 -29.81
C GLN A 19 30.85 23.10 -28.91
N GLU A 20 30.38 24.31 -28.59
CA GLU A 20 29.17 24.48 -27.77
C GLU A 20 27.92 23.97 -28.50
N ALA A 21 27.79 24.20 -29.82
CA ALA A 21 26.71 23.65 -30.63
C ALA A 21 26.72 22.10 -30.63
N ARG A 22 27.91 21.48 -30.72
CA ARG A 22 28.04 20.01 -30.64
C ARG A 22 27.61 19.48 -29.27
N ARG A 23 28.01 20.16 -28.19
CA ARG A 23 27.60 19.80 -26.82
C ARG A 23 26.08 19.87 -26.66
N GLN A 24 25.47 20.96 -27.11
CA GLN A 24 24.01 21.14 -27.07
C GLN A 24 23.28 20.07 -27.88
N ALA A 25 23.79 19.71 -29.07
CA ALA A 25 23.22 18.63 -29.88
C ALA A 25 23.30 17.27 -29.17
N GLN A 26 24.41 16.97 -28.49
CA GLN A 26 24.55 15.73 -27.72
C GLN A 26 23.57 15.67 -26.54
N ILE A 27 23.44 16.78 -25.79
CA ILE A 27 22.47 16.88 -24.70
C ILE A 27 21.05 16.68 -25.23
N ALA A 28 20.69 17.35 -26.33
CA ALA A 28 19.36 17.20 -26.93
C ALA A 28 19.05 15.76 -27.37
N GLN A 29 20.04 15.07 -27.98
CA GLN A 29 19.90 13.67 -28.35
C GLN A 29 19.73 12.76 -27.12
N ALA A 30 20.52 13.00 -26.06
CA ALA A 30 20.42 12.23 -24.83
C ALA A 30 19.10 12.45 -24.11
N THR A 31 18.63 13.69 -24.02
CA THR A 31 17.30 14.04 -23.50
C THR A 31 16.20 13.35 -24.29
N ALA A 32 16.22 13.41 -25.62
CA ALA A 32 15.21 12.76 -26.47
C ALA A 32 15.20 11.23 -26.27
N ALA A 33 16.38 10.61 -26.19
CA ALA A 33 16.49 9.17 -25.94
C ALA A 33 15.93 8.76 -24.57
N ILE A 34 16.16 9.57 -23.53
CA ILE A 34 15.53 9.38 -22.21
C ILE A 34 14.02 9.50 -22.36
N GLU A 35 13.51 10.60 -22.92
CA GLU A 35 12.07 10.85 -23.03
C GLU A 35 11.32 9.78 -23.80
N GLN A 36 11.94 9.20 -24.83
CA GLN A 36 11.38 8.09 -25.58
C GLN A 36 11.14 6.85 -24.70
N GLN A 37 12.03 6.56 -23.74
CA GLN A 37 11.84 5.44 -22.81
C GLN A 37 10.76 5.71 -21.75
N PHE A 38 10.56 6.98 -21.40
CA PHE A 38 9.50 7.40 -20.48
C PHE A 38 8.19 7.79 -21.20
N ALA A 39 8.05 7.44 -22.49
CA ALA A 39 6.90 7.83 -23.29
C ALA A 39 5.60 7.24 -22.70
N PRO A 40 4.51 8.03 -22.65
CA PRO A 40 3.31 7.70 -21.89
C PRO A 40 2.60 6.43 -22.38
N GLY A 41 2.64 6.09 -23.66
CA GLY A 41 1.88 4.95 -24.21
C GLY A 41 2.19 3.61 -23.54
N ALA A 42 3.44 3.15 -23.66
CA ALA A 42 3.85 1.85 -23.09
C ALA A 42 3.95 1.89 -21.56
N ARG A 43 4.33 3.04 -20.98
CA ARG A 43 4.45 3.16 -19.53
C ARG A 43 3.11 3.23 -18.79
N GLU A 44 2.12 3.89 -19.36
CA GLU A 44 0.78 3.96 -18.77
C GLU A 44 0.13 2.57 -18.68
N GLN A 45 0.32 1.76 -19.73
CA GLN A 45 -0.13 0.36 -19.72
C GLN A 45 0.58 -0.46 -18.63
N ALA A 46 1.89 -0.27 -18.44
CA ALA A 46 2.64 -0.96 -17.39
C ALA A 46 2.15 -0.56 -15.98
N TYR A 47 1.84 0.71 -15.73
CA TYR A 47 1.28 1.15 -14.44
C TYR A 47 -0.11 0.57 -14.20
N ALA A 48 -0.97 0.53 -15.23
CA ALA A 48 -2.30 -0.06 -15.14
C ALA A 48 -2.24 -1.58 -14.89
N GLN A 49 -1.36 -2.29 -15.60
CA GLN A 49 -1.11 -3.72 -15.37
C GLN A 49 -0.64 -3.99 -13.94
N TYR A 50 0.33 -3.21 -13.45
CA TYR A 50 0.80 -3.32 -12.09
C TYR A 50 -0.32 -3.05 -11.06
N ALA A 51 -1.16 -2.04 -11.25
CA ALA A 51 -2.33 -1.80 -10.40
C ALA A 51 -3.28 -2.99 -10.39
N ASN A 52 -3.58 -3.55 -11.56
CA ASN A 52 -4.46 -4.72 -11.68
C ASN A 52 -3.88 -5.96 -11.00
N ASP A 53 -2.57 -6.19 -11.10
CA ASP A 53 -1.90 -7.30 -10.43
C ASP A 53 -1.98 -7.17 -8.90
N VAL A 54 -1.78 -5.95 -8.37
CA VAL A 54 -1.96 -5.66 -6.95
C VAL A 54 -3.39 -5.90 -6.52
N LEU A 55 -4.35 -5.37 -7.27
CA LEU A 55 -5.77 -5.50 -6.96
C LEU A 55 -6.19 -6.98 -6.97
N SER A 56 -5.85 -7.72 -8.03
CA SER A 56 -6.20 -9.14 -8.19
C SER A 56 -5.70 -9.98 -7.01
N ARG A 57 -4.46 -9.75 -6.57
CA ARG A 57 -3.90 -10.45 -5.40
C ARG A 57 -4.62 -10.11 -4.10
N ASN A 58 -4.92 -8.84 -3.88
CA ASN A 58 -5.68 -8.41 -2.70
C ASN A 58 -7.10 -8.97 -2.70
N MET A 59 -7.75 -9.01 -3.87
CA MET A 59 -9.09 -9.60 -4.03
C MET A 59 -9.12 -11.10 -3.74
N MET A 60 -8.11 -11.85 -4.21
CA MET A 60 -8.00 -13.28 -3.89
C MET A 60 -7.91 -13.49 -2.38
N ARG A 61 -7.04 -12.76 -1.69
CA ARG A 61 -6.90 -12.83 -0.23
C ARG A 61 -8.16 -12.45 0.51
N LEU A 62 -8.77 -11.33 0.14
CA LEU A 62 -9.99 -10.86 0.77
C LEU A 62 -11.12 -11.89 0.62
N SER A 63 -11.18 -12.59 -0.52
CA SER A 63 -12.15 -13.67 -0.72
C SER A 63 -11.88 -14.89 0.18
N GLU A 64 -10.62 -15.28 0.36
CA GLU A 64 -10.22 -16.37 1.26
C GLU A 64 -10.50 -16.04 2.73
N ASP A 65 -10.17 -14.82 3.15
CA ASP A 65 -10.40 -14.31 4.49
C ASP A 65 -11.90 -14.25 4.80
N LYS A 66 -12.70 -13.77 3.84
CA LYS A 66 -14.17 -13.75 3.96
C LYS A 66 -14.74 -15.15 4.11
N GLN A 67 -14.29 -16.13 3.31
CA GLN A 67 -14.74 -17.52 3.45
C GLN A 67 -14.35 -18.13 4.80
N ARG A 68 -13.18 -17.77 5.33
CA ARG A 68 -12.73 -18.22 6.65
C ARG A 68 -13.59 -17.60 7.75
N ALA A 69 -13.81 -16.28 7.71
CA ALA A 69 -14.66 -15.56 8.64
C ALA A 69 -16.10 -16.08 8.62
N ASP A 70 -16.67 -16.37 7.45
CA ASP A 70 -18.01 -17.00 7.33
C ASP A 70 -18.09 -18.34 8.08
N ARG A 71 -17.07 -19.21 7.91
CA ARG A 71 -17.02 -20.51 8.58
C ARG A 71 -16.87 -20.35 10.09
N GLU A 72 -15.96 -19.50 10.53
CA GLU A 72 -15.71 -19.22 11.95
C GLU A 72 -16.94 -18.63 12.64
N LEU A 73 -17.60 -17.66 11.98
CA LEU A 73 -18.86 -17.08 12.43
C LEU A 73 -19.95 -18.15 12.57
N LYS A 74 -20.11 -19.01 11.56
CA LYS A 74 -21.08 -20.12 11.62
C LYS A 74 -20.81 -21.05 12.80
N PHE A 75 -19.56 -21.44 13.03
CA PHE A 75 -19.21 -22.29 14.18
C PHE A 75 -19.40 -21.58 15.52
N ALA A 76 -19.08 -20.29 15.62
CA ALA A 76 -19.28 -19.49 16.83
C ALA A 76 -20.78 -19.34 17.17
N LEU A 77 -21.62 -19.07 16.17
CA LEU A 77 -23.07 -19.00 16.32
C LEU A 77 -23.69 -20.35 16.69
N ALA A 78 -23.20 -21.45 16.10
CA ALA A 78 -23.63 -22.79 16.48
C ALA A 78 -23.26 -23.12 17.93
N ARG A 79 -22.03 -22.82 18.35
CA ARG A 79 -21.57 -23.05 19.74
C ARG A 79 -22.32 -22.21 20.78
N SER A 80 -22.81 -21.04 20.39
CA SER A 80 -23.58 -20.13 21.27
C SER A 80 -25.09 -20.35 21.19
N GLY A 81 -25.58 -21.25 20.33
CA GLY A 81 -27.02 -21.49 20.15
C GLY A 81 -27.75 -20.34 19.46
N LEU A 82 -27.03 -19.38 18.87
CA LEU A 82 -27.56 -18.22 18.16
C LEU A 82 -27.72 -18.47 16.65
N ALA A 83 -27.35 -19.67 16.18
CA ALA A 83 -27.54 -20.08 14.80
C ALA A 83 -29.03 -20.08 14.42
N GLY A 84 -29.37 -19.45 13.29
CA GLY A 84 -30.73 -19.33 12.76
C GLY A 84 -31.54 -18.14 13.29
N GLY A 85 -31.00 -17.34 14.22
CA GLY A 85 -31.65 -16.15 14.76
C GLY A 85 -31.27 -14.84 14.08
N SER A 86 -31.85 -13.72 14.53
CA SER A 86 -31.52 -12.36 14.08
C SER A 86 -30.02 -12.04 14.23
N ALA A 87 -29.39 -12.53 15.31
CA ALA A 87 -27.95 -12.38 15.54
C ALA A 87 -27.08 -12.93 14.38
N GLN A 88 -27.52 -14.01 13.72
CA GLN A 88 -26.83 -14.54 12.55
C GLN A 88 -26.98 -13.60 11.34
N ALA A 89 -28.18 -13.08 11.10
CA ALA A 89 -28.46 -12.19 9.99
C ALA A 89 -27.66 -10.87 10.11
N ASP A 90 -27.68 -10.26 11.31
CA ASP A 90 -26.93 -9.03 11.59
C ASP A 90 -25.42 -9.24 11.41
N SER A 91 -24.88 -10.35 11.92
CA SER A 91 -23.44 -10.66 11.80
C SER A 91 -23.03 -10.93 10.34
N ALA A 92 -23.87 -11.62 9.56
CA ALA A 92 -23.62 -11.84 8.14
C ALA A 92 -23.68 -10.53 7.34
N GLN A 93 -24.61 -9.63 7.68
CA GLN A 93 -24.69 -8.31 7.05
C GLN A 93 -23.44 -7.47 7.36
N GLN A 94 -23.00 -7.42 8.61
CA GLN A 94 -21.78 -6.72 9.00
C GLN A 94 -20.54 -7.28 8.27
N LEU A 95 -20.42 -8.61 8.17
CA LEU A 95 -19.32 -9.22 7.45
C LEU A 95 -19.33 -8.87 5.95
N GLY A 96 -20.52 -8.80 5.34
CA GLY A 96 -20.69 -8.32 3.96
C GLY A 96 -20.27 -6.86 3.78
N GLN A 97 -20.72 -5.96 4.66
CA GLN A 97 -20.33 -4.55 4.64
C GLN A 97 -18.81 -4.37 4.79
N ASN A 98 -18.20 -5.09 5.74
CA ASN A 98 -16.76 -5.08 5.92
C ASN A 98 -16.02 -5.59 4.67
N TYR A 99 -16.54 -6.62 4.00
CA TYR A 99 -15.95 -7.10 2.75
C TYR A 99 -15.98 -6.00 1.67
N ASP A 100 -17.12 -5.37 1.44
CA ASP A 100 -17.27 -4.31 0.43
C ASP A 100 -16.36 -3.10 0.71
N GLU A 101 -16.24 -2.67 1.97
CA GLU A 101 -15.31 -1.63 2.38
C GLU A 101 -13.85 -2.00 2.08
N ASN A 102 -13.48 -3.25 2.34
CA ASN A 102 -12.12 -3.72 2.06
C ASN A 102 -11.85 -3.89 0.56
N VAL A 103 -12.86 -4.22 -0.26
CA VAL A 103 -12.74 -4.18 -1.72
C VAL A 103 -12.41 -2.76 -2.19
N LEU A 104 -13.12 -1.75 -1.67
CA LEU A 104 -12.84 -0.35 -2.01
C LEU A 104 -11.43 0.07 -1.58
N ARG A 105 -11.01 -0.29 -0.36
CA ARG A 105 -9.65 -0.01 0.13
C ARG A 105 -8.58 -0.71 -0.71
N ALA A 106 -8.81 -1.94 -1.14
CA ALA A 106 -7.90 -2.66 -2.03
C ALA A 106 -7.74 -1.98 -3.40
N ASN A 107 -8.83 -1.42 -3.95
CA ASN A 107 -8.78 -0.61 -5.17
C ASN A 107 -7.97 0.67 -4.98
N GLN A 108 -8.20 1.41 -3.89
CA GLN A 108 -7.45 2.63 -3.57
C GLN A 108 -5.96 2.32 -3.39
N TYR A 109 -5.64 1.27 -2.63
CA TYR A 109 -4.27 0.82 -2.42
C TYR A 109 -3.56 0.47 -3.74
N ALA A 110 -4.22 -0.25 -4.65
CA ALA A 110 -3.66 -0.58 -5.96
C ALA A 110 -3.32 0.68 -6.79
N GLN A 111 -4.21 1.69 -6.77
CA GLN A 111 -3.96 2.98 -7.44
C GLN A 111 -2.81 3.74 -6.80
N GLU A 112 -2.72 3.74 -5.46
CA GLU A 112 -1.60 4.34 -4.73
C GLU A 112 -0.26 3.69 -5.07
N GLN A 113 -0.22 2.36 -5.20
CA GLN A 113 0.99 1.65 -5.61
C GLN A 113 1.41 2.02 -7.03
N ALA A 114 0.48 2.11 -7.97
CA ALA A 114 0.79 2.58 -9.32
C ALA A 114 1.28 4.04 -9.33
N ALA A 115 0.71 4.91 -8.50
CA ALA A 115 1.17 6.29 -8.33
C ALA A 115 2.57 6.35 -7.71
N ASN A 116 2.89 5.48 -6.75
CA ASN A 116 4.23 5.33 -6.18
C ASN A 116 5.25 4.94 -7.26
N LEU A 117 4.96 3.92 -8.06
CA LEU A 117 5.83 3.49 -9.15
C LEU A 117 6.05 4.61 -10.17
N ARG A 118 4.99 5.33 -10.55
CA ARG A 118 5.11 6.51 -11.43
C ARG A 118 6.01 7.60 -10.82
N ARG A 119 5.92 7.87 -9.51
CA ARG A 119 6.82 8.81 -8.83
C ARG A 119 8.28 8.35 -8.85
N GLN A 120 8.54 7.07 -8.61
CA GLN A 120 9.90 6.51 -8.68
C GLN A 120 10.50 6.65 -10.09
N ASP A 121 9.70 6.38 -11.13
CA ASP A 121 10.11 6.59 -12.51
C ASP A 121 10.36 8.08 -12.82
N GLN A 122 9.52 9.01 -12.35
CA GLN A 122 9.73 10.45 -12.52
C GLN A 122 11.04 10.93 -11.86
N THR A 123 11.39 10.39 -10.69
CA THR A 123 12.67 10.65 -10.03
C THR A 123 13.84 10.09 -10.86
N ALA A 124 13.73 8.87 -11.36
CA ALA A 124 14.75 8.27 -12.22
C ALA A 124 14.96 9.08 -13.50
N LYS A 125 13.87 9.54 -14.14
CA LYS A 125 13.92 10.44 -15.31
C LYS A 125 14.69 11.72 -14.97
N SER A 126 14.34 12.39 -13.89
CA SER A 126 14.98 13.65 -13.47
C SER A 126 16.48 13.47 -13.22
N ASN A 127 16.87 12.37 -12.58
CA ASN A 127 18.29 12.04 -12.34
C ASN A 127 19.05 11.81 -13.65
N LEU A 128 18.45 11.11 -14.62
CA LEU A 128 19.07 10.87 -15.93
C LEU A 128 19.19 12.15 -16.76
N LEU A 129 18.20 13.04 -16.69
CA LEU A 129 18.27 14.35 -17.34
C LEU A 129 19.41 15.20 -16.78
N ASN A 130 19.61 15.19 -15.45
CA ASN A 130 20.76 15.86 -14.83
C ASN A 130 22.10 15.27 -15.31
N GLN A 131 22.17 13.96 -15.52
CA GLN A 131 23.36 13.31 -16.08
C GLN A 131 23.56 13.64 -17.57
N ALA A 132 22.48 13.78 -18.35
CA ALA A 132 22.53 14.22 -19.73
C ALA A 132 23.15 15.62 -19.86
N TYR A 133 22.79 16.58 -19.00
CA TYR A 133 23.47 17.88 -18.94
C TYR A 133 24.96 17.78 -18.59
N GLY A 134 25.36 16.73 -17.85
CA GLY A 134 26.75 16.42 -17.52
C GLY A 134 27.56 15.79 -18.66
N GLY A 135 26.95 15.49 -19.81
CA GLY A 135 27.62 14.92 -20.99
C GLY A 135 27.38 13.42 -21.21
N LEU A 136 26.30 12.85 -20.66
CA LEU A 136 25.87 11.48 -20.98
C LEU A 136 25.44 11.38 -22.45
N ASP A 137 25.92 10.36 -23.17
CA ASP A 137 25.51 10.13 -24.56
C ASP A 137 24.13 9.45 -24.66
N ALA A 138 23.46 9.60 -25.81
CA ALA A 138 22.11 9.09 -26.02
C ALA A 138 21.96 7.57 -25.91
N THR A 139 22.98 6.81 -26.32
CA THR A 139 22.92 5.33 -26.27
C THR A 139 23.02 4.85 -24.82
N THR A 140 23.96 5.41 -24.05
CA THR A 140 24.10 5.09 -22.64
C THR A 140 22.89 5.58 -21.84
N ALA A 141 22.37 6.77 -22.15
CA ALA A 141 21.17 7.31 -21.52
C ALA A 141 19.94 6.41 -21.71
N ALA A 142 19.73 5.88 -22.93
CA ALA A 142 18.65 4.94 -23.20
C ALA A 142 18.78 3.64 -22.40
N ARG A 143 19.98 3.07 -22.31
CA ARG A 143 20.23 1.83 -21.54
C ARG A 143 20.02 2.04 -20.04
N LEU A 144 20.50 3.15 -19.50
CA LEU A 144 20.33 3.50 -18.09
C LEU A 144 18.86 3.77 -17.76
N ALA A 145 18.14 4.47 -18.64
CA ALA A 145 16.70 4.65 -18.53
C ALA A 145 15.99 3.29 -18.49
N GLN A 146 16.23 2.43 -19.47
CA GLN A 146 15.60 1.10 -19.54
C GLN A 146 15.90 0.26 -18.29
N SER A 147 17.15 0.22 -17.84
CA SER A 147 17.54 -0.51 -16.63
C SER A 147 16.88 0.06 -15.38
N GLY A 148 16.84 1.38 -15.22
CA GLY A 148 16.17 2.04 -14.09
C GLY A 148 14.67 1.74 -14.05
N LEU A 149 14.00 1.79 -15.21
CA LEU A 149 12.57 1.45 -15.34
C LEU A 149 12.27 0.00 -14.97
N GLN A 150 13.13 -0.94 -15.36
CA GLN A 150 13.01 -2.37 -15.01
C GLN A 150 13.25 -2.59 -13.52
N ASN A 151 14.30 -1.98 -12.96
CA ASN A 151 14.62 -2.07 -11.54
C ASN A 151 13.51 -1.51 -10.65
N ASN A 152 12.93 -0.35 -11.01
CA ASN A 152 11.82 0.25 -10.28
C ASN A 152 10.60 -0.68 -10.28
N LEU A 153 10.25 -1.24 -11.45
CA LEU A 153 9.15 -2.19 -11.56
C LEU A 153 9.40 -3.46 -10.73
N GLN A 154 10.60 -4.03 -10.80
CA GLN A 154 10.96 -5.22 -10.05
C GLN A 154 10.96 -4.96 -8.54
N LEU A 155 11.46 -3.81 -8.10
CA LEU A 155 11.40 -3.38 -6.70
C LEU A 155 9.94 -3.23 -6.23
N ALA A 156 9.09 -2.59 -7.04
CA ALA A 156 7.67 -2.40 -6.75
C ALA A 156 6.91 -3.74 -6.68
N GLN A 157 7.26 -4.72 -7.53
CA GLN A 157 6.73 -6.08 -7.46
C GLN A 157 7.23 -6.83 -6.21
N ASN A 158 8.52 -6.69 -5.87
CA ASN A 158 9.11 -7.34 -4.70
C ASN A 158 8.57 -6.78 -3.38
N GLN A 159 8.41 -5.45 -3.29
CA GLN A 159 7.77 -4.80 -2.14
C GLN A 159 6.36 -5.32 -1.91
N ASN A 160 5.58 -5.52 -2.99
CA ASN A 160 4.26 -6.13 -2.87
C ASN A 160 4.32 -7.60 -2.49
N ASN A 161 5.27 -8.39 -3.00
CA ASN A 161 5.43 -9.78 -2.57
C ASN A 161 5.76 -9.87 -1.07
N LEU A 162 6.64 -8.99 -0.57
CA LEU A 162 7.04 -8.91 0.84
C LEU A 162 5.92 -8.38 1.73
N ALA A 163 5.19 -7.34 1.32
CA ALA A 163 3.98 -6.89 2.01
C ALA A 163 2.96 -8.02 2.08
N SER A 164 2.82 -8.78 0.99
CA SER A 164 1.96 -9.96 0.99
C SER A 164 2.41 -11.03 2.00
N LEU A 165 3.72 -11.28 2.14
CA LEU A 165 4.25 -12.21 3.14
C LEU A 165 4.11 -11.67 4.57
N GLY A 166 4.32 -10.36 4.75
CA GLY A 166 4.10 -9.65 6.01
C GLY A 166 2.64 -9.74 6.47
N ASP A 167 1.69 -9.55 5.56
CA ASP A 167 0.25 -9.71 5.82
C ASP A 167 -0.14 -11.17 6.02
N LEU A 168 0.51 -12.15 5.37
CA LEU A 168 0.30 -13.57 5.66
C LEU A 168 0.79 -13.92 7.06
N LEU A 169 1.95 -13.41 7.46
CA LEU A 169 2.50 -13.61 8.80
C LEU A 169 1.66 -12.86 9.84
N ALA A 170 1.18 -11.66 9.52
CA ALA A 170 0.30 -10.87 10.37
C ALA A 170 -1.11 -11.48 10.48
N ASN A 171 -1.68 -12.02 9.41
CA ASN A 171 -2.96 -12.73 9.43
C ASN A 171 -2.85 -14.11 10.08
N VAL A 172 -1.71 -14.81 9.96
CA VAL A 172 -1.46 -16.04 10.75
C VAL A 172 -1.34 -15.70 12.22
N ALA A 173 -0.62 -14.64 12.58
CA ALA A 173 -0.54 -14.17 13.96
C ALA A 173 -1.90 -13.69 14.49
N LEU A 174 -2.66 -12.93 13.70
CA LEU A 174 -3.99 -12.43 14.04
C LEU A 174 -5.01 -13.56 14.14
N ALA A 175 -5.00 -14.55 13.24
CA ALA A 175 -5.88 -15.72 13.32
C ALA A 175 -5.58 -16.59 14.55
N GLN A 176 -4.30 -16.71 14.95
CA GLN A 176 -3.95 -17.35 16.23
C GLN A 176 -4.48 -16.55 17.43
N HIS A 177 -4.36 -15.21 17.39
CA HIS A 177 -4.84 -14.34 18.46
C HIS A 177 -6.38 -14.22 18.50
N GLN A 178 -7.07 -14.19 17.37
CA GLN A 178 -8.53 -14.18 17.28
C GLN A 178 -9.13 -15.55 17.58
N GLY A 179 -8.45 -16.65 17.23
CA GLY A 179 -8.82 -17.99 17.70
C GLY A 179 -8.76 -18.11 19.22
N ALA A 180 -7.76 -17.47 19.86
CA ALA A 180 -7.65 -17.40 21.32
C ALA A 180 -8.63 -16.39 21.95
N ALA A 181 -8.88 -15.24 21.31
CA ALA A 181 -9.77 -14.19 21.82
C ALA A 181 -11.25 -14.52 21.61
N ALA A 182 -11.63 -15.18 20.51
CA ALA A 182 -12.99 -15.67 20.30
C ALA A 182 -13.34 -16.84 21.24
N ALA A 183 -12.35 -17.66 21.62
CA ALA A 183 -12.50 -18.62 22.71
C ALA A 183 -12.70 -17.91 24.07
N GLY A 184 -11.85 -16.91 24.39
CA GLY A 184 -11.93 -16.16 25.65
C GLY A 184 -13.14 -15.22 25.79
N GLN A 185 -13.63 -14.61 24.71
CA GLN A 185 -14.82 -13.74 24.71
C GLN A 185 -16.11 -14.56 24.75
N GLY A 186 -16.11 -15.77 24.19
CA GLY A 186 -17.20 -16.74 24.34
C GLY A 186 -17.34 -17.21 25.79
N ASP A 187 -16.22 -17.47 26.47
CA ASP A 187 -16.21 -17.81 27.89
C ASP A 187 -16.60 -16.60 28.77
N ALA A 188 -16.07 -15.40 28.50
CA ALA A 188 -16.44 -14.20 29.27
C ALA A 188 -17.92 -13.83 29.14
N ARG A 189 -18.51 -13.92 27.95
CA ARG A 189 -19.96 -13.68 27.75
C ARG A 189 -20.82 -14.81 28.31
N ARG A 190 -20.33 -16.06 28.35
CA ARG A 190 -21.02 -17.16 29.05
C ARG A 190 -20.99 -16.99 30.55
N ILE A 191 -19.85 -16.61 31.14
CA ILE A 191 -19.73 -16.38 32.57
C ILE A 191 -20.66 -15.25 33.02
N LEU A 192 -20.72 -14.16 32.26
CA LEU A 192 -21.66 -13.05 32.54
C LEU A 192 -23.14 -13.42 32.28
N ALA A 193 -23.42 -14.29 31.31
CA ALA A 193 -24.78 -14.75 31.01
C ALA A 193 -25.28 -15.88 31.92
N ASP A 194 -24.38 -16.63 32.57
CA ASP A 194 -24.72 -17.60 33.62
C ASP A 194 -24.88 -16.91 34.99
N GLU A 195 -24.17 -15.81 35.27
CA GLU A 195 -24.43 -14.97 36.45
C GLU A 195 -25.86 -14.41 36.45
N ASP A 196 -26.41 -14.05 35.29
CA ASP A 196 -27.80 -13.59 35.16
C ASP A 196 -28.85 -14.72 35.27
N LYS A 197 -28.44 -15.99 35.16
CA LYS A 197 -29.35 -17.16 35.24
C LYS A 197 -29.36 -17.84 36.59
N PHE A 198 -28.37 -17.59 37.45
CA PHE A 198 -28.42 -17.97 38.86
C PHE A 198 -28.77 -16.76 39.73
N GLY A 199 -29.97 -16.22 39.49
CA GLY A 199 -30.63 -15.30 40.40
C GLY A 199 -30.88 -15.95 41.76
N THR A 200 -30.05 -15.53 42.72
CA THR A 200 -30.35 -15.39 44.16
C THR A 200 -30.22 -16.64 45.05
N TYR A 201 -29.07 -16.74 45.73
CA TYR A 201 -29.07 -17.00 47.18
C TYR A 201 -28.24 -15.91 47.87
N ILE A 202 -28.84 -14.72 48.00
CA ILE A 202 -28.42 -13.74 49.02
C ILE A 202 -29.25 -14.09 50.26
N PRO A 203 -28.68 -14.69 51.32
CA PRO A 203 -29.37 -14.68 52.61
C PRO A 203 -29.46 -13.23 53.10
N ALA A 204 -30.69 -12.77 53.28
CA ALA A 204 -31.01 -11.48 53.84
C ALA A 204 -30.42 -11.32 55.26
N THR A 205 -29.69 -10.24 55.48
CA THR A 205 -29.62 -9.54 56.77
C THR A 205 -29.70 -8.04 56.50
N GLY A 206 -30.58 -7.36 57.25
CA GLY A 206 -31.09 -6.00 56.99
C GLY A 206 -30.02 -4.93 56.89
N GLY A 207 -30.20 -3.84 56.14
CA GLY A 207 -31.34 -2.93 56.26
C GLY A 207 -30.98 -1.82 57.26
N SER A 208 -30.57 -0.64 56.75
CA SER A 208 -30.94 0.70 57.25
C SER A 208 -30.07 1.77 56.60
N GLY A 209 -30.72 2.66 55.85
CA GLY A 209 -30.12 3.92 55.42
C GLY A 209 -30.05 4.92 56.58
N TYR A 210 -29.11 5.85 56.49
CA TYR A 210 -29.21 7.14 57.18
C TYR A 210 -28.51 8.23 56.36
N SER A 211 -29.33 9.09 55.75
CA SER A 211 -28.98 10.49 55.51
C SER A 211 -29.15 11.25 56.82
N GLY A 212 -28.19 12.07 57.24
CA GLY A 212 -28.40 12.92 58.41
C GLY A 212 -27.18 13.73 58.84
N ARG A 213 -27.10 14.97 58.35
CA ARG A 213 -26.26 16.03 58.89
C ARG A 213 -27.00 16.64 60.11
N SER A 214 -26.43 16.58 61.32
CA SER A 214 -26.82 17.49 62.41
C SER A 214 -25.68 17.70 63.43
N THR A 215 -25.20 18.94 63.45
CA THR A 215 -24.84 19.80 64.59
C THR A 215 -24.38 19.19 65.92
N ARG A 216 -23.15 19.53 66.33
CA ARG A 216 -22.64 19.40 67.70
C ARG A 216 -22.81 20.76 68.41
N ILE A 217 -23.62 20.81 69.47
CA ILE A 217 -23.65 21.90 70.48
C ILE A 217 -23.65 21.20 71.84
N GLY A 218 -22.73 21.59 72.72
CA GLY A 218 -22.62 21.15 74.12
C GLY A 218 -21.42 20.27 74.36
#